data_AF-A0A9X4L1Y0-F1
#
_entry.id   AF-A0A9X4L1Y0-F1
#
_cell.length_a   1.000
_cell.length_b   1.000
_cell.length_c   1.000
_cell.angle_alpha   90.00
_cell.angle_beta   90.00
_cell.angle_gamma   90.00
#
_symmetry.space_group_name_H-M   'P 1'
#
loop_
_entity.id
_entity.type
_entity.pdbx_description
1 polymer ?
#
loop_
_entity_poly.entity_id
_entity_poly.type
_entity_poly.pdbx_seq_one_letter_code
_entity_poly.pdbx_strand_id
1 'polypeptide(L)'
;MFRKFISVIPTAICGLALGISALSNLLYIMDRNVLATIFLIISVIVGGLFILKCIQFPSIVLKELSDRNICATFPTFTMTFLTLLYILYHQLNITWEIIIWLWWFVVILQFVIIGLFIYYHIYLHENERIVPSTSWFVTFVGIGVISETAEDFSPFFGGIDRVYCDAMLFSINMYRTV
;
A
#
# COMPACT_ATOMS: atom_id res chain seq x y z
N MET A 1 -22.04 17.98 -9.48
CA MET A 1 -21.96 16.60 -10.02
C MET A 1 -20.71 15.87 -9.54
N PHE A 2 -19.51 16.45 -9.71
CA PHE A 2 -18.22 15.87 -9.30
C PHE A 2 -18.08 15.50 -7.80
N ARG A 3 -18.58 16.35 -6.88
CA ARG A 3 -18.60 16.04 -5.44
C ARG A 3 -19.40 14.78 -5.07
N LYS A 4 -20.54 14.53 -5.76
CA LYS A 4 -21.34 13.32 -5.55
C LYS A 4 -20.62 12.07 -6.05
N PHE A 5 -19.84 12.19 -7.13
CA PHE A 5 -19.03 11.10 -7.64
C PHE A 5 -17.95 10.70 -6.62
N ILE A 6 -17.21 11.67 -6.07
CA ILE A 6 -16.17 11.43 -5.05
C ILE A 6 -16.73 10.73 -3.81
N SER A 7 -17.95 11.07 -3.37
CA SER A 7 -18.56 10.43 -2.19
C SER A 7 -18.92 8.96 -2.38
N VAL A 8 -19.00 8.47 -3.62
CA VAL A 8 -19.42 7.09 -3.96
C VAL A 8 -18.22 6.19 -4.30
N ILE A 9 -17.05 6.76 -4.57
CA ILE A 9 -15.84 5.99 -4.88
C ILE A 9 -15.47 5.09 -3.70
N PRO A 10 -15.38 3.76 -3.84
CA PRO A 10 -15.00 2.89 -2.73
C PRO A 10 -13.53 3.09 -2.33
N THR A 11 -13.22 2.95 -1.04
CA THR A 11 -11.84 2.89 -0.50
C THR A 11 -10.96 1.85 -1.19
N ALA A 12 -11.56 0.78 -1.74
CA ALA A 12 -10.88 -0.24 -2.53
C ALA A 12 -10.16 0.29 -3.79
N ILE A 13 -10.43 1.53 -4.21
CA ILE A 13 -9.71 2.19 -5.31
C ILE A 13 -8.19 2.32 -5.03
N CYS A 14 -7.76 2.27 -3.77
CA CYS A 14 -6.35 2.24 -3.40
C CYS A 14 -5.64 0.98 -3.94
N GLY A 15 -6.33 -0.18 -3.96
CA GLY A 15 -5.79 -1.40 -4.55
C GLY A 15 -5.61 -1.28 -6.06
N LEU A 16 -6.52 -0.56 -6.74
CA LEU A 16 -6.37 -0.23 -8.15
C LEU A 16 -5.15 0.67 -8.39
N ALA A 17 -4.98 1.71 -7.58
CA ALA A 17 -3.82 2.60 -7.67
C ALA A 17 -2.49 1.84 -7.50
N LEU A 18 -2.44 0.92 -6.54
CA LEU A 18 -1.30 0.03 -6.29
C LEU A 18 -0.99 -0.84 -7.51
N GLY A 19 -2.00 -1.54 -8.06
CA GLY A 19 -1.81 -2.40 -9.23
C GLY A 19 -1.31 -1.63 -10.46
N ILE A 20 -1.81 -0.43 -10.68
CA ILE A 20 -1.37 0.46 -11.76
C ILE A 20 0.07 0.95 -11.51
N SER A 21 0.45 1.27 -10.27
CA SER A 21 1.81 1.68 -9.93
C SER A 21 2.82 0.54 -10.12
N ALA A 22 2.46 -0.69 -9.72
CA ALA A 22 3.29 -1.87 -9.91
C ALA A 22 3.47 -2.19 -11.40
N LEU A 23 2.41 -2.07 -12.20
CA LEU A 23 2.48 -2.23 -13.65
C LEU A 23 3.36 -1.15 -14.31
N SER A 24 3.27 0.10 -13.85
CA SER A 24 4.16 1.18 -14.29
C SER A 24 5.63 0.83 -14.00
N ASN A 25 5.95 0.37 -12.78
CA ASN A 25 7.30 -0.05 -12.41
C ASN A 25 7.81 -1.19 -13.31
N LEU A 26 6.98 -2.20 -13.56
CA LEU A 26 7.32 -3.31 -14.46
C LEU A 26 7.63 -2.80 -15.88
N LEU A 27 6.85 -1.85 -16.40
CA LEU A 27 7.08 -1.27 -17.72
C LEU A 27 8.37 -0.45 -17.80
N TYR A 28 8.78 0.21 -16.71
CA TYR A 28 10.09 0.84 -16.64
C TYR A 28 11.22 -0.19 -16.71
N ILE A 29 11.10 -1.31 -15.99
CA ILE A 29 12.07 -2.42 -16.04
C ILE A 29 12.16 -3.05 -17.44
N MET A 30 11.08 -3.02 -18.22
CA MET A 30 11.04 -3.51 -19.61
C MET A 30 11.48 -2.46 -20.66
N ASP A 31 12.09 -1.36 -20.24
CA ASP A 31 12.51 -0.23 -21.09
C ASP A 31 11.35 0.41 -21.89
N ARG A 32 10.09 0.26 -21.44
CA ARG A 32 8.89 0.85 -22.08
C ARG A 32 8.51 2.18 -21.42
N ASN A 33 9.47 3.09 -21.35
CA ASN A 33 9.39 4.34 -20.56
C ASN A 33 8.17 5.21 -20.85
N VAL A 34 7.75 5.33 -22.12
CA VAL A 34 6.55 6.11 -22.49
C VAL A 34 5.30 5.50 -21.88
N LEU A 35 5.12 4.18 -22.04
CA LEU A 35 3.96 3.48 -21.51
C LEU A 35 3.99 3.46 -19.98
N ALA A 36 5.16 3.23 -19.39
CA ALA A 36 5.38 3.26 -17.95
C ALA A 36 4.94 4.60 -17.34
N THR A 37 5.33 5.72 -17.97
CA THR A 37 4.96 7.08 -17.53
C THR A 37 3.45 7.31 -17.63
N ILE A 38 2.78 6.80 -18.67
CA ILE A 38 1.32 6.91 -18.79
C ILE A 38 0.63 6.19 -17.62
N PHE A 39 1.04 4.96 -17.31
CA PHE A 39 0.49 4.22 -16.17
C PHE A 39 0.83 4.88 -14.84
N LEU A 40 2.02 5.47 -14.70
CA LEU A 40 2.39 6.25 -13.51
C LEU A 40 1.41 7.41 -13.28
N ILE A 41 1.16 8.20 -14.32
CA ILE A 41 0.23 9.35 -14.27
C ILE A 41 -1.17 8.88 -13.90
N ILE A 42 -1.65 7.77 -14.48
CA ILE A 42 -2.96 7.21 -14.13
C ILE A 42 -3.01 6.80 -12.66
N SER A 43 -1.97 6.12 -12.15
CA SER A 43 -1.90 5.73 -10.73
C SER A 43 -1.95 6.95 -9.81
N VAL A 44 -1.19 8.01 -10.13
CA VAL A 44 -1.21 9.27 -9.38
C VAL A 44 -2.58 9.94 -9.40
N ILE A 45 -3.27 9.96 -10.55
CA ILE A 45 -4.63 10.49 -10.65
C ILE A 45 -5.60 9.70 -9.76
N VAL A 46 -5.55 8.37 -9.83
CA VAL A 46 -6.41 7.47 -9.05
C VAL A 46 -6.15 7.62 -7.54
N GLY A 47 -4.88 7.64 -7.12
CA GLY A 47 -4.48 7.92 -5.74
C GLY A 47 -4.90 9.32 -5.27
N GLY A 48 -4.75 10.33 -6.14
CA GLY A 48 -5.19 11.69 -5.88
C GLY A 48 -6.69 11.82 -5.66
N LEU A 49 -7.51 11.07 -6.42
CA LEU A 49 -8.96 11.01 -6.19
C LEU A 49 -9.30 10.46 -4.81
N PHE A 50 -8.54 9.46 -4.33
CA PHE A 50 -8.73 8.93 -2.98
C PHE A 50 -8.32 9.93 -1.89
N ILE A 51 -7.21 10.65 -2.07
CA ILE A 51 -6.79 11.72 -1.14
C ILE A 51 -7.87 12.81 -1.08
N LEU A 52 -8.41 13.22 -2.23
CA LEU A 52 -9.54 14.16 -2.28
C LEU A 52 -10.77 13.64 -1.53
N LYS A 53 -11.08 12.34 -1.63
CA LYS A 53 -12.15 11.72 -0.83
C LYS A 53 -11.86 11.82 0.66
N CYS A 54 -10.64 11.55 1.09
CA CYS A 54 -10.23 11.62 2.50
C CYS A 54 -10.37 13.04 3.07
N ILE A 55 -10.00 14.06 2.28
CA ILE A 55 -10.08 15.47 2.71
C ILE A 55 -11.54 15.96 2.73
N GLN A 56 -12.33 15.62 1.70
CA GLN A 56 -13.69 16.16 1.57
C GLN A 56 -14.75 15.39 2.38
N PHE A 57 -14.54 14.09 2.60
CA PHE A 57 -15.51 13.20 3.24
C PHE A 57 -14.87 12.25 4.27
N PRO A 58 -14.14 12.78 5.28
CA PRO A 58 -13.44 11.95 6.27
C PRO A 58 -14.40 11.06 7.06
N SER A 59 -15.61 11.54 7.38
CA SER A 59 -16.63 10.76 8.09
C SER A 59 -17.13 9.55 7.30
N ILE A 60 -17.20 9.65 5.97
CA ILE A 60 -17.59 8.54 5.09
C ILE A 60 -16.47 7.51 5.03
N VAL A 61 -15.22 7.97 4.89
CA VAL A 61 -14.04 7.08 4.87
C VAL A 61 -13.91 6.33 6.19
N LEU A 62 -14.04 7.01 7.33
CA LEU A 62 -14.02 6.36 8.65
C LEU A 62 -15.15 5.33 8.82
N LYS A 63 -16.35 5.62 8.29
CA LYS A 63 -17.46 4.66 8.29
C LYS A 63 -17.18 3.44 7.40
N GLU A 64 -16.52 3.62 6.26
CA GLU A 64 -16.10 2.50 5.40
C GLU A 64 -14.98 1.68 6.06
N LEU A 65 -14.03 2.33 6.73
CA LEU A 65 -12.94 1.67 7.48
C LEU A 65 -13.43 0.95 8.75
N SER A 66 -14.66 1.20 9.19
CA SER A 66 -15.31 0.39 10.22
C SER A 66 -15.54 -1.06 9.76
N ASP A 67 -15.66 -1.29 8.45
CA ASP A 67 -15.73 -2.64 7.92
C ASP A 67 -14.33 -3.26 7.92
N ARG A 68 -14.20 -4.41 8.59
CA ARG A 68 -12.93 -5.12 8.78
C ARG A 68 -12.25 -5.48 7.44
N ASN A 69 -13.00 -5.88 6.43
CA ASN A 69 -12.43 -6.27 5.14
C ASN A 69 -11.90 -5.04 4.38
N ILE A 70 -12.64 -3.94 4.45
CA ILE A 70 -12.23 -2.67 3.85
C ILE A 70 -10.99 -2.13 4.57
N CYS A 71 -10.99 -2.16 5.90
CA CYS A 71 -9.84 -1.75 6.71
C CYS A 71 -8.59 -2.57 6.38
N ALA A 72 -8.74 -3.88 6.17
CA ALA A 72 -7.62 -4.75 5.78
C ALA A 72 -6.97 -4.37 4.44
N THR A 73 -7.73 -3.74 3.54
CA THR A 73 -7.25 -3.27 2.24
C THR A 73 -6.76 -1.83 2.23
N PHE A 74 -7.05 -1.05 3.27
CA PHE A 74 -6.57 0.34 3.41
C PHE A 74 -5.04 0.50 3.30
N PRO A 75 -4.19 -0.43 3.81
CA PRO A 75 -2.74 -0.37 3.65
C PRO A 75 -2.28 -0.32 2.19
N THR A 76 -3.12 -0.67 1.20
CA THR A 76 -2.79 -0.50 -0.23
C THR A 76 -2.54 0.96 -0.60
N PHE A 77 -3.12 1.91 0.13
CA PHE A 77 -2.84 3.33 -0.04
C PHE A 77 -1.38 3.67 0.27
N THR A 78 -0.89 3.27 1.45
CA THR A 78 0.49 3.49 1.88
C THR A 78 1.48 2.69 1.03
N MET A 79 1.14 1.46 0.64
CA MET A 79 1.93 0.68 -0.33
C MET A 79 2.04 1.39 -1.69
N THR A 80 0.96 2.00 -2.19
CA THR A 80 1.01 2.76 -3.45
C THR A 80 2.00 3.91 -3.32
N PHE A 81 1.99 4.61 -2.18
CA PHE A 81 2.92 5.70 -1.92
C PHE A 81 4.39 5.22 -1.90
N LEU A 82 4.69 4.09 -1.26
CA LEU A 82 6.04 3.50 -1.28
C LEU A 82 6.50 3.20 -2.72
N THR A 83 5.66 2.56 -3.52
CA THR A 83 5.96 2.24 -4.92
C THR A 83 6.16 3.51 -5.76
N LEU A 84 5.35 4.54 -5.55
CA LEU A 84 5.52 5.82 -6.26
C LEU A 84 6.85 6.49 -5.90
N LEU A 85 7.23 6.51 -4.62
CA LEU A 85 8.52 7.05 -4.18
C LEU A 85 9.69 6.26 -4.76
N TYR A 86 9.59 4.93 -4.80
CA TYR A 86 10.57 4.07 -5.45
C TYR A 86 10.73 4.41 -6.94
N ILE A 87 9.64 4.53 -7.70
CA ILE A 87 9.71 4.88 -9.12
C ILE A 87 10.35 6.26 -9.30
N LEU A 88 10.01 7.25 -8.45
CA LEU A 88 10.61 8.58 -8.51
C LEU A 88 12.12 8.54 -8.25
N TYR A 89 12.55 7.78 -7.24
CA TYR A 89 13.95 7.69 -6.84
C TYR A 89 14.79 6.88 -7.86
N HIS A 90 14.33 5.67 -8.20
CA HIS A 90 15.09 4.70 -8.98
C HIS A 90 14.92 4.87 -10.50
N GLN A 91 13.69 5.06 -10.99
CA GLN A 91 13.43 5.10 -12.43
C GLN A 91 13.57 6.50 -13.03
N LEU A 92 13.22 7.53 -12.25
CA LEU A 92 13.27 8.93 -12.69
C LEU A 92 14.50 9.68 -12.15
N ASN A 93 15.40 9.00 -11.43
CA ASN A 93 16.61 9.56 -10.83
C ASN A 93 16.38 10.82 -9.98
N ILE A 94 15.22 10.94 -9.34
CA ILE A 94 14.92 12.07 -8.44
C ILE A 94 15.47 11.72 -7.06
N THR A 95 16.72 12.07 -6.81
CA THR A 95 17.47 11.73 -5.59
C THR A 95 17.44 12.85 -4.54
N TRP A 96 16.30 13.52 -4.41
CA TRP A 96 16.16 14.55 -3.38
C TRP A 96 16.07 13.92 -2.00
N GLU A 97 16.81 14.46 -1.03
CA GLU A 97 16.80 13.96 0.36
C GLU A 97 15.38 13.90 0.95
N ILE A 98 14.51 14.81 0.54
CA ILE A 98 13.10 14.83 0.97
C ILE A 98 12.34 13.55 0.60
N ILE A 99 12.70 12.87 -0.49
CA ILE A 99 12.07 11.62 -0.92
C ILE A 99 12.47 10.48 0.02
N ILE A 100 13.73 10.45 0.46
CA ILE A 100 14.23 9.47 1.44
C ILE A 100 13.50 9.65 2.78
N TRP A 101 13.38 10.89 3.26
CA TRP A 101 12.63 11.20 4.49
C TRP A 101 11.15 10.84 4.37
N LEU A 102 10.55 11.13 3.21
CA LEU A 102 9.15 10.79 2.94
C LEU A 102 8.94 9.27 2.88
N TRP A 103 9.89 8.53 2.33
CA TRP A 103 9.85 7.06 2.31
C TRP A 103 9.84 6.51 3.74
N TRP A 104 10.78 6.94 4.60
CA TRP A 104 10.80 6.55 6.01
C TRP A 104 9.51 6.89 6.76
N PHE A 105 8.94 8.07 6.51
CA PHE A 105 7.66 8.47 7.08
C PHE A 105 6.54 7.49 6.68
N VAL A 106 6.47 7.11 5.40
CA VAL A 106 5.46 6.17 4.89
C VAL A 106 5.69 4.76 5.44
N VAL A 107 6.94 4.31 5.60
CA VAL A 107 7.27 3.03 6.24
C VAL A 107 6.74 2.97 7.68
N ILE A 108 7.01 4.01 8.48
CA ILE A 108 6.49 4.09 9.85
C ILE A 108 4.96 4.07 9.84
N LEU A 109 4.34 4.84 8.94
CA LEU A 109 2.88 4.87 8.80
C LEU A 109 2.31 3.50 8.44
N GLN A 110 2.97 2.74 7.57
CA GLN A 110 2.58 1.37 7.21
C GLN A 110 2.61 0.46 8.43
N PHE A 111 3.67 0.49 9.24
CA PHE A 111 3.74 -0.31 10.47
C PHE A 111 2.67 0.09 11.50
N VAL A 112 2.39 1.39 11.64
CA VAL A 112 1.32 1.88 12.52
C VAL A 112 -0.05 1.33 12.07
N ILE A 113 -0.36 1.36 10.77
CA ILE A 113 -1.62 0.83 10.25
C ILE A 113 -1.73 -0.68 10.50
N ILE A 114 -0.66 -1.45 10.25
CA ILE A 114 -0.62 -2.89 10.54
C ILE A 114 -0.87 -3.15 12.03
N GLY A 115 -0.18 -2.42 12.92
CA GLY A 115 -0.34 -2.56 14.36
C GLY A 115 -1.75 -2.23 14.84
N LEU A 116 -2.35 -1.15 14.32
CA LEU A 116 -3.75 -0.78 14.62
C LEU A 116 -4.74 -1.84 14.13
N PHE A 117 -4.52 -2.41 12.95
CA PHE A 117 -5.34 -3.49 12.42
C PHE A 117 -5.30 -4.73 13.33
N ILE A 118 -4.11 -5.16 13.73
CA ILE A 118 -3.92 -6.30 14.64
C ILE A 118 -4.59 -6.01 15.99
N TYR A 119 -4.30 -4.86 16.60
CA TYR A 119 -4.85 -4.51 17.91
C TYR A 119 -6.39 -4.44 17.90
N TYR A 120 -6.97 -3.72 16.94
CA TYR A 120 -8.40 -3.47 16.92
C TYR A 120 -9.21 -4.69 16.45
N HIS A 121 -8.73 -5.44 15.45
CA HIS A 121 -9.52 -6.52 14.85
C HIS A 121 -9.17 -7.92 15.34
N ILE A 122 -7.94 -8.15 15.83
CA ILE A 122 -7.53 -9.47 16.34
C ILE A 122 -7.62 -9.51 17.87
N TYR A 123 -7.04 -8.53 18.55
CA TYR A 123 -6.99 -8.54 20.02
C TYR A 123 -8.29 -8.07 20.68
N LEU A 124 -8.86 -6.94 20.23
CA LEU A 124 -10.05 -6.37 20.88
C LEU A 124 -11.35 -7.14 20.58
N HIS A 125 -11.43 -7.85 19.45
CA HIS A 125 -12.62 -8.57 18.99
C HIS A 125 -12.46 -10.10 19.01
N GLU A 126 -11.53 -10.62 19.84
CA GLU A 126 -11.16 -12.05 19.93
C GLU A 126 -12.34 -13.03 20.13
N ASN A 127 -13.43 -12.57 20.76
CA ASN A 127 -14.59 -13.40 21.12
C ASN A 127 -15.60 -13.64 19.99
N GLU A 128 -15.45 -13.00 18.83
CA GLU A 128 -16.27 -13.30 17.65
C GLU A 128 -15.75 -14.58 16.97
N ARG A 129 -16.60 -15.40 16.35
CA ARG A 129 -16.12 -16.47 15.45
C ARG A 129 -15.54 -15.82 14.20
N ILE A 130 -14.29 -15.39 14.28
CA ILE A 130 -13.65 -14.67 13.19
C ILE A 130 -13.08 -15.68 12.19
N VAL A 131 -13.64 -15.72 10.99
CA VAL A 131 -13.06 -16.45 9.86
C VAL A 131 -12.10 -15.50 9.13
N PRO A 132 -10.79 -15.81 9.03
CA PRO A 132 -9.84 -14.96 8.32
C PRO A 132 -10.23 -14.80 6.85
N SER A 133 -10.57 -13.58 6.43
CA SER A 133 -10.90 -13.29 5.04
C SER A 133 -9.63 -13.13 4.19
N THR A 134 -9.74 -13.26 2.87
CA THR A 134 -8.60 -13.10 1.96
C THR A 134 -8.03 -11.68 2.00
N SER A 135 -8.86 -10.68 2.30
CA SER A 135 -8.47 -9.28 2.45
C SER A 135 -7.45 -9.04 3.57
N TRP A 136 -7.42 -9.87 4.62
CA TRP A 136 -6.47 -9.71 5.72
C TRP A 136 -5.02 -9.90 5.29
N PHE A 137 -4.81 -10.73 4.27
CA PHE A 137 -3.49 -10.92 3.68
C PHE A 137 -2.92 -9.62 3.14
N VAL A 138 -3.77 -8.77 2.57
CA VAL A 138 -3.39 -7.48 1.97
C VAL A 138 -2.72 -6.56 3.00
N THR A 139 -3.10 -6.65 4.28
CA THR A 139 -2.44 -5.85 5.33
C THR A 139 -0.97 -6.21 5.52
N PHE A 140 -0.63 -7.50 5.42
CA PHE A 140 0.72 -8.01 5.61
C PHE A 140 1.60 -7.90 4.36
N VAL A 141 0.99 -7.87 3.16
CA VAL A 141 1.72 -7.66 1.89
C VAL A 141 2.52 -6.36 1.89
N GLY A 142 2.11 -5.34 2.66
CA GLY A 142 2.85 -4.09 2.73
C GLY A 142 4.26 -4.22 3.28
N ILE A 143 4.55 -5.25 4.07
CA ILE A 143 5.90 -5.52 4.58
C ILE A 143 6.81 -6.01 3.43
N GLY A 144 6.27 -6.79 2.49
CA GLY A 144 6.99 -7.17 1.27
C GLY A 144 7.28 -5.96 0.37
N VAL A 145 6.34 -5.03 0.22
CA VAL A 145 6.57 -3.79 -0.56
C VAL A 145 7.65 -2.91 0.08
N ILE A 146 7.71 -2.84 1.41
CA ILE A 146 8.81 -2.16 2.10
C ILE A 146 10.13 -2.84 1.75
N SER A 147 10.19 -4.16 1.83
CA SER A 147 11.41 -4.93 1.53
C SER A 147 11.92 -4.70 0.11
N GLU A 148 11.02 -4.68 -0.89
CA GLU A 148 11.39 -4.44 -2.28
C GLU A 148 11.88 -3.01 -2.54
N THR A 149 11.36 -2.04 -1.79
CA THR A 149 11.78 -0.64 -1.97
C THR A 149 12.98 -0.26 -1.10
N ALA A 150 13.22 -0.97 0.00
CA ALA A 150 14.20 -0.61 1.02
C ALA A 150 15.66 -0.64 0.55
N GLU A 151 16.03 -1.50 -0.40
CA GLU A 151 17.41 -1.63 -0.86
C GLU A 151 17.96 -0.31 -1.44
N ASP A 152 17.13 0.44 -2.17
CA ASP A 152 17.52 1.70 -2.79
C ASP A 152 17.59 2.88 -1.80
N PHE A 153 16.77 2.84 -0.74
CA PHE A 153 16.69 3.91 0.26
C PHE A 153 17.63 3.69 1.44
N SER A 154 17.86 2.43 1.83
CA SER A 154 18.72 2.04 2.94
C SER A 154 19.22 0.60 2.73
N PRO A 155 20.40 0.41 2.12
CA PRO A 155 20.94 -0.91 1.79
C PRO A 155 21.07 -1.85 2.99
N PHE A 156 21.38 -1.31 4.18
CA PHE A 156 21.46 -2.09 5.42
C PHE A 156 20.08 -2.61 5.86
N PHE A 157 19.04 -1.78 5.73
CA PHE A 157 17.69 -2.14 6.12
C PHE A 157 17.05 -3.09 5.10
N GLY A 158 17.27 -2.85 3.80
CA GLY A 158 16.78 -3.72 2.72
C GLY A 158 17.29 -5.16 2.80
N GLY A 159 18.55 -5.36 3.19
CA GLY A 159 19.13 -6.70 3.36
C GLY A 159 18.50 -7.49 4.51
N ILE A 160 18.10 -6.83 5.59
CA ILE A 160 17.41 -7.46 6.72
C ILE A 160 15.96 -7.74 6.34
N ASP A 161 15.25 -6.74 5.82
CA ASP A 161 13.83 -6.84 5.54
C ASP A 161 13.50 -7.92 4.49
N ARG A 162 14.27 -8.06 3.41
CA ARG A 162 14.04 -9.13 2.41
C ARG A 162 14.05 -10.53 3.02
N VAL A 163 15.03 -10.83 3.87
CA VAL A 163 15.19 -12.18 4.45
C VAL A 163 14.05 -12.52 5.41
N TYR A 164 13.61 -11.56 6.24
CA TYR A 164 12.53 -11.80 7.20
C TYR A 164 11.15 -11.78 6.55
N CYS A 165 10.93 -10.92 5.55
CA CYS A 165 9.62 -10.78 4.91
C CYS A 165 9.30 -11.93 3.96
N ASP A 166 10.28 -12.41 3.19
CA ASP A 166 10.10 -13.59 2.34
C ASP A 166 9.77 -14.82 3.18
N ALA A 167 10.45 -15.00 4.32
CA ALA A 167 10.17 -16.07 5.26
C ALA A 167 8.75 -15.98 5.86
N MET A 168 8.29 -14.77 6.20
CA MET A 168 6.96 -14.56 6.80
C MET A 168 5.82 -14.74 5.77
N LEU A 169 5.98 -14.20 4.56
CA LEU A 169 4.99 -14.35 3.47
C LEU A 169 4.88 -15.80 2.99
N PHE A 170 6.01 -16.52 2.91
CA PHE A 170 6.01 -17.95 2.57
C PHE A 170 5.29 -18.78 3.64
N SER A 171 5.53 -18.49 4.92
CA SER A 171 4.86 -19.15 6.04
C SER A 171 3.35 -18.94 6.01
N ILE A 172 2.88 -17.71 5.76
CA ILE A 172 1.44 -17.40 5.72
C ILE A 172 0.73 -18.05 4.51
N ASN A 173 1.37 -18.10 3.34
CA ASN A 173 0.79 -18.75 2.15
C ASN A 173 0.71 -20.27 2.28
N MET A 174 1.67 -20.90 2.97
CA MET A 174 1.67 -22.34 3.19
C MET A 174 0.57 -22.79 4.16
N TYR A 175 0.24 -21.98 5.19
CA TYR A 175 -0.85 -22.27 6.12
C TYR A 175 -2.26 -22.21 5.51
N ARG A 176 -2.41 -21.67 4.30
CA ARG A 176 -3.71 -21.50 3.62
C ARG A 176 -3.95 -22.48 2.47
N THR A 177 -2.93 -23.25 2.10
CA THR A 177 -2.96 -24.25 1.01
C THR A 177 -3.02 -25.71 1.52
N VAL A 178 -3.17 -25.91 2.82
CA VAL A 178 -3.37 -27.22 3.47
C VAL A 178 -4.71 -27.28 4.16
#